data_AF-A0A962IES1-F1
#
_entry.id   AF-A0A962IES1-F1
#
_cell.length_a   1.000
_cell.length_b   1.000
_cell.length_c   1.000
_cell.angle_alpha   90.00
_cell.angle_beta   90.00
_cell.angle_gamma   90.00
#
_symmetry.space_group_name_H-M   'P 1'
#
loop_
_entity.id
_entity.type
_entity.pdbx_description
1 polymer ?
#
loop_
_entity_poly.entity_id
_entity_poly.type
_entity_poly.pdbx_seq_one_letter_code
_entity_poly.pdbx_strand_id
1 'polypeptide(L)'
;YLWHITLPTIALTIGSLVSLTFLTKNSFLDEIGKQYVITARAKGNNERRVMYGHVFRNAMLIIIAGFPATLIGILFTGAVLVEVIFSLEGLGLLGLEAAMGRDYPVMFGTLYIFTFIGLLTGLLGDLMYMVVDPRIDFEARG
;
A
#
# COMPACT_ATOMS: atom_id res chain seq x y z
N TYR A 1 17.48 -23.49 8.58
CA TYR A 1 16.71 -22.26 8.89
C TYR A 1 16.63 -21.29 7.71
N LEU A 2 17.75 -20.77 7.16
CA LEU A 2 17.68 -19.84 6.02
C LEU A 2 16.94 -20.37 4.79
N TRP A 3 17.12 -21.65 4.44
CA TRP A 3 16.44 -22.31 3.31
C TRP A 3 14.90 -22.41 3.44
N HIS A 4 14.37 -22.41 4.67
CA HIS A 4 12.91 -22.44 4.89
C HIS A 4 12.27 -21.04 4.81
N ILE A 5 13.06 -19.97 4.97
CA ILE A 5 12.57 -18.59 4.95
C ILE A 5 12.76 -17.94 3.57
N THR A 6 13.76 -18.37 2.78
CA THR A 6 14.03 -17.80 1.46
C THR A 6 12.87 -17.94 0.48
N LEU A 7 12.20 -19.10 0.42
CA LEU A 7 11.09 -19.31 -0.52
C LEU A 7 9.84 -18.44 -0.19
N PRO A 8 9.34 -18.41 1.06
CA PRO A 8 8.25 -17.53 1.45
C PRO A 8 8.58 -16.04 1.26
N THR A 9 9.79 -15.62 1.63
CA THR A 9 10.20 -14.21 1.49
C THR A 9 10.33 -13.78 0.03
N ILE A 10 10.87 -14.64 -0.84
CA ILE A 10 10.93 -14.36 -2.29
C ILE A 10 9.51 -14.31 -2.87
N ALA A 11 8.61 -15.20 -2.49
CA ALA A 11 7.22 -15.15 -2.95
C ALA A 11 6.51 -13.85 -2.54
N LEU A 12 6.66 -13.43 -1.28
CA LEU A 12 6.08 -12.19 -0.76
C LEU A 12 6.68 -10.94 -1.41
N THR A 13 8.00 -10.92 -1.60
CA THR A 13 8.69 -9.78 -2.24
C THR A 13 8.34 -9.66 -3.72
N ILE A 14 8.28 -10.77 -4.48
CA ILE A 14 7.85 -10.73 -5.88
C ILE A 14 6.40 -10.25 -5.99
N GLY A 15 5.49 -10.79 -5.17
CA GLY A 15 4.08 -10.38 -5.18
C GLY A 15 3.91 -8.89 -4.91
N SER A 16 4.53 -8.39 -3.83
CA SER A 16 4.47 -6.96 -3.48
C SER A 16 5.13 -6.06 -4.53
N LEU A 17 6.24 -6.49 -5.14
CA LEU A 17 6.95 -5.73 -6.17
C LEU A 17 6.12 -5.61 -7.46
N VAL A 18 5.45 -6.70 -7.88
CA VAL A 18 4.53 -6.67 -9.03
C VAL A 18 3.38 -5.70 -8.75
N SER A 19 2.70 -5.82 -7.61
CA SER A 19 1.60 -4.92 -7.24
C SER A 19 2.03 -3.45 -7.21
N LEU A 20 3.17 -3.15 -6.59
CA LEU A 20 3.70 -1.78 -6.52
C LEU A 20 4.06 -1.24 -7.90
N THR A 21 4.66 -2.07 -8.77
CA THR A 21 5.04 -1.67 -10.13
C THR A 21 3.82 -1.37 -10.97
N PHE A 22 2.77 -2.21 -10.91
CA PHE A 22 1.52 -1.97 -11.62
C PHE A 22 0.81 -0.72 -11.11
N LEU A 23 0.71 -0.55 -9.79
CA LEU A 23 0.11 0.62 -9.17
C LEU A 23 0.82 1.91 -9.59
N THR A 24 2.16 1.90 -9.55
CA THR A 24 2.98 3.04 -9.97
C THR A 24 2.76 3.34 -11.45
N LYS A 25 2.85 2.33 -12.32
CA LYS A 25 2.64 2.51 -13.77
C LYS A 25 1.26 3.09 -14.07
N ASN A 26 0.21 2.56 -13.46
CA ASN A 26 -1.15 3.03 -13.65
C ASN A 26 -1.32 4.47 -13.16
N SER A 27 -0.82 4.78 -11.95
CA SER A 27 -0.90 6.14 -11.39
C SER A 27 -0.20 7.18 -12.29
N PHE A 28 0.95 6.84 -12.87
CA PHE A 28 1.63 7.73 -13.82
C PHE A 28 0.85 7.91 -15.12
N LEU A 29 0.27 6.84 -15.68
CA LEU A 29 -0.53 6.92 -16.89
C LEU A 29 -1.78 7.80 -16.69
N ASP A 30 -2.43 7.67 -15.53
CA ASP A 30 -3.60 8.47 -15.18
C ASP A 30 -3.26 9.96 -15.00
N GLU A 31 -2.08 10.27 -14.45
CA GLU A 31 -1.64 11.66 -14.28
C GLU A 31 -1.21 12.32 -15.59
N ILE A 32 -0.55 11.59 -16.50
CA ILE A 32 -0.07 12.14 -17.79
C ILE A 32 -1.24 12.62 -18.67
N GLY A 33 -2.41 11.97 -18.59
CA GLY A 33 -3.57 12.30 -19.40
C GLY A 33 -4.36 13.54 -18.95
N LYS A 34 -4.03 14.14 -17.80
CA LYS A 34 -4.82 15.23 -17.21
C LYS A 34 -4.54 16.59 -17.85
N GLN A 35 -5.55 17.46 -17.85
CA GLN A 35 -5.50 18.79 -18.47
C GLN A 35 -4.39 19.70 -17.89
N TYR A 36 -4.00 19.51 -16.62
CA TYR A 36 -2.92 20.27 -16.02
C TYR A 36 -1.54 19.94 -16.64
N VAL A 37 -1.33 18.71 -17.13
CA VAL A 37 -0.10 18.31 -17.82
C VAL A 37 -0.06 18.91 -19.23
N ILE A 38 -1.19 18.87 -19.94
CA ILE A 38 -1.31 19.44 -21.29
C ILE A 38 -1.06 20.96 -21.25
N THR A 39 -1.65 21.66 -20.28
CA THR A 39 -1.42 23.10 -20.09
C THR A 39 0.00 23.42 -19.65
N ALA A 40 0.62 22.61 -18.79
CA ALA A 40 2.02 22.77 -18.41
C ALA A 40 2.98 22.60 -19.59
N ARG A 41 2.68 21.65 -20.50
CA ARG A 41 3.42 21.44 -21.76
C ARG A 41 3.19 22.60 -22.74
N ALA A 42 1.95 23.09 -22.87
CA ALA A 42 1.62 24.24 -23.73
C ALA A 42 2.29 25.54 -23.28
N LYS A 43 2.59 25.69 -21.98
CA LYS A 43 3.39 26.80 -21.44
C LYS A 43 4.89 26.73 -21.77
N GLY A 44 5.34 25.73 -22.52
CA GLY A 44 6.75 25.57 -22.92
C GLY A 44 7.66 25.01 -21.82
N ASN A 45 7.09 24.42 -20.75
CA ASN A 45 7.91 23.79 -19.72
C ASN A 45 8.61 22.54 -20.27
N ASN A 46 9.87 22.37 -19.89
CA ASN A 46 10.67 21.22 -20.26
C ASN A 46 10.03 19.92 -19.72
N GLU A 47 9.99 18.87 -20.52
CA GLU A 47 9.24 17.65 -20.22
C GLU A 47 9.70 16.97 -18.91
N ARG A 48 11.01 17.03 -18.62
CA ARG A 48 11.56 16.57 -17.33
C ARG A 48 11.00 17.33 -16.13
N ARG A 49 10.78 18.65 -16.26
CA ARG A 49 10.24 19.47 -15.17
C ARG A 49 8.77 19.17 -14.92
N VAL A 50 7.99 18.92 -15.97
CA VAL A 50 6.57 18.51 -15.84
C VAL A 50 6.48 17.11 -15.20
N MET A 51 7.32 16.18 -15.64
CA MET A 51 7.35 14.81 -15.13
C MET A 51 7.71 14.77 -13.64
N TYR A 52 8.85 15.31 -13.22
CA TYR A 52 9.30 15.24 -11.83
C TYR A 52 8.59 16.24 -10.92
N GLY A 53 8.17 17.39 -11.44
CA GLY A 53 7.58 18.45 -10.62
C GLY A 53 6.07 18.36 -10.44
N HIS A 54 5.33 17.84 -11.43
CA HIS A 54 3.86 17.83 -11.39
C HIS A 54 3.30 16.40 -11.42
N VAL A 55 3.75 15.58 -12.37
CA VAL A 55 3.24 14.20 -12.52
C VAL A 55 3.70 13.32 -11.36
N PHE A 56 5.00 13.32 -11.03
CA PHE A 56 5.58 12.49 -9.98
C PHE A 56 4.98 12.79 -8.60
N ARG A 57 4.89 14.07 -8.21
CA ARG A 57 4.31 14.46 -6.92
C ARG A 57 2.85 14.03 -6.82
N ASN A 58 2.05 14.21 -7.88
CA ASN A 58 0.64 13.84 -7.85
C ASN A 58 0.42 12.32 -7.89
N ALA A 59 1.21 11.59 -8.69
CA ALA A 59 1.16 10.13 -8.73
C ALA A 59 1.59 9.51 -7.39
N MET A 60 2.57 10.09 -6.70
CA MET A 60 2.99 9.64 -5.36
C MET A 60 1.87 9.77 -4.32
N LEU A 61 1.03 10.80 -4.40
CA LEU A 61 -0.11 10.94 -3.49
C LEU A 61 -1.12 9.79 -3.64
N ILE A 62 -1.36 9.33 -4.87
CA ILE A 62 -2.22 8.17 -5.14
C ILE A 62 -1.61 6.89 -4.55
N ILE A 63 -0.30 6.71 -4.69
CA ILE A 63 0.41 5.54 -4.16
C ILE A 63 0.37 5.52 -2.62
N ILE A 64 0.59 6.67 -1.98
CA ILE A 64 0.51 6.80 -0.51
C ILE A 64 -0.93 6.55 -0.03
N ALA A 65 -1.95 7.00 -0.78
CA ALA A 65 -3.36 6.71 -0.50
C ALA A 65 -3.68 5.22 -0.49
N GLY A 66 -3.12 4.51 -1.45
CA GLY A 66 -3.34 3.08 -1.61
C GLY A 66 -2.63 2.26 -0.54
N PHE A 67 -1.63 2.80 0.15
CA PHE A 67 -0.75 2.02 1.03
C PHE A 67 -1.51 1.29 2.15
N PRO A 68 -2.41 1.93 2.93
CA PRO A 68 -3.15 1.24 3.98
C PRO A 68 -4.04 0.10 3.42
N ALA A 69 -4.73 0.35 2.30
CA ALA A 69 -5.58 -0.64 1.66
C ALA A 69 -4.78 -1.83 1.12
N THR A 70 -3.62 -1.57 0.49
CA THR A 70 -2.73 -2.62 0.00
C THR A 70 -2.15 -3.46 1.13
N LEU A 71 -1.79 -2.85 2.27
CA LEU A 71 -1.27 -3.57 3.42
C LEU A 71 -2.33 -4.51 4.01
N ILE A 72 -3.57 -4.04 4.16
CA ILE A 72 -4.69 -4.87 4.63
C ILE A 72 -4.91 -6.05 3.67
N GLY A 73 -4.89 -5.80 2.35
CA GLY A 73 -5.01 -6.88 1.35
C GLY A 73 -3.88 -7.91 1.43
N ILE A 74 -2.64 -7.47 1.65
CA ILE A 74 -1.49 -8.36 1.83
C ILE A 74 -1.62 -9.17 3.12
N LEU A 75 -2.02 -8.55 4.23
CA LEU A 75 -2.12 -9.21 5.54
C LEU A 75 -3.27 -10.24 5.60
N PHE A 76 -4.42 -9.95 4.99
CA PHE A 76 -5.56 -10.86 5.03
C PHE A 76 -5.56 -11.90 3.92
N THR A 77 -5.22 -11.51 2.69
CA THR A 77 -5.32 -12.42 1.53
C THR A 77 -3.98 -13.02 1.18
N GLY A 78 -2.92 -12.21 1.17
CA GLY A 78 -1.57 -12.63 0.78
C GLY A 78 -0.91 -13.54 1.82
N ALA A 79 -0.94 -13.12 3.09
CA ALA A 79 -0.29 -13.84 4.18
C ALA A 79 -0.93 -15.21 4.40
N VAL A 80 -2.27 -15.31 4.42
CA VAL A 80 -2.98 -16.59 4.57
C VAL A 80 -2.62 -17.57 3.46
N LEU A 81 -2.62 -17.13 2.19
CA LEU A 81 -2.26 -18.01 1.07
C LEU A 81 -0.82 -18.52 1.16
N VAL A 82 0.12 -17.65 1.51
CA VAL A 82 1.53 -18.01 1.68
C VAL A 82 1.70 -18.94 2.89
N GLU A 83 1.03 -18.66 4.00
CA GLU A 83 1.05 -19.47 5.21
C GLU A 83 0.53 -20.89 4.97
N VAL A 84 -0.57 -21.03 4.21
CA VAL A 84 -1.11 -22.35 3.82
C VAL A 84 -0.16 -23.09 2.87
N ILE A 85 0.34 -22.44 1.82
CA ILE A 85 1.21 -23.09 0.81
C ILE A 85 2.53 -23.54 1.42
N PHE A 86 3.11 -22.73 2.32
CA PHE A 86 4.41 -23.03 2.93
C PHE A 86 4.30 -23.70 4.31
N SER A 87 3.09 -24.03 4.77
CA SER A 87 2.83 -24.65 6.08
C SER A 87 3.49 -23.86 7.23
N LEU A 88 3.31 -22.54 7.21
CA LEU A 88 3.80 -21.62 8.24
C LEU A 88 2.68 -21.29 9.22
N GLU A 89 3.00 -21.31 10.51
CA GLU A 89 2.11 -20.85 11.58
C GLU A 89 2.19 -19.32 11.69
N GLY A 90 1.25 -18.63 11.03
CA GLY A 90 1.18 -17.17 11.06
C GLY A 90 -0.16 -16.65 11.58
N LEU A 91 -0.21 -15.34 11.82
CA LEU A 91 -1.37 -14.66 12.41
C LEU A 91 -2.60 -14.71 11.49
N GLY A 92 -2.40 -14.77 10.17
CA GLY A 92 -3.51 -14.88 9.21
C GLY A 92 -4.21 -16.22 9.31
N LEU A 93 -3.44 -17.31 9.27
CA LEU A 93 -3.92 -18.67 9.39
C LEU A 93 -4.53 -18.91 10.78
N LEU A 94 -3.90 -18.43 11.85
CA LEU A 94 -4.43 -18.51 13.22
C LEU A 94 -5.80 -17.83 13.34
N GLY A 95 -5.98 -16.66 12.72
CA GLY A 95 -7.26 -15.97 12.70
C GLY A 95 -8.35 -16.75 11.94
N LEU A 96 -7.98 -17.37 10.82
CA LEU A 96 -8.89 -18.20 10.01
C LEU A 96 -9.30 -19.48 10.76
N GLU A 97 -8.34 -20.19 11.35
CA GLU A 97 -8.58 -21.41 12.11
C GLU A 97 -9.42 -21.13 13.36
N ALA A 98 -9.15 -20.04 14.08
CA ALA A 98 -9.96 -19.61 15.22
C ALA A 98 -11.41 -19.29 14.81
N ALA A 99 -11.62 -18.65 13.65
CA ALA A 99 -12.96 -18.39 13.13
C ALA A 99 -13.71 -19.70 12.79
N MET A 100 -13.03 -20.68 12.19
CA MET A 100 -13.61 -21.99 11.87
C MET A 100 -13.89 -22.82 13.14
N GLY A 101 -12.97 -22.78 14.10
CA GLY A 101 -13.05 -23.46 15.40
C GLY A 101 -14.00 -22.79 16.40
N ARG A 102 -14.60 -21.65 16.05
CA ARG A 102 -15.42 -20.80 16.93
C ARG A 102 -14.70 -20.39 18.22
N ASP A 103 -13.39 -20.25 18.14
CA ASP A 103 -12.57 -19.76 19.25
C ASP A 103 -12.60 -18.22 19.26
N TYR A 104 -13.72 -17.69 19.78
CA TYR A 104 -14.00 -16.25 19.78
C TYR A 104 -12.88 -15.40 20.43
N PRO A 105 -12.27 -15.80 21.57
CA PRO A 105 -11.15 -15.05 22.15
C PRO A 105 -9.98 -14.86 21.17
N VAL A 106 -9.54 -15.92 20.51
CA VAL A 106 -8.39 -15.86 19.57
C VAL A 106 -8.78 -15.10 18.30
N MET A 107 -9.99 -15.29 17.80
CA MET A 107 -10.52 -14.56 16.65
C MET A 107 -10.56 -13.04 16.91
N PHE A 108 -11.09 -12.60 18.07
CA PHE A 108 -11.12 -11.18 18.40
C PHE A 108 -9.72 -10.62 18.68
N GLY A 109 -8.81 -11.41 19.24
CA GLY A 109 -7.41 -11.01 19.44
C GLY A 109 -6.69 -10.74 18.14
N THR A 110 -6.82 -11.64 17.15
CA THR A 110 -6.19 -11.47 15.83
C THR A 110 -6.81 -10.29 15.08
N LEU A 111 -8.14 -10.14 15.10
CA LEU A 111 -8.82 -8.97 14.52
C LEU A 111 -8.36 -7.65 15.15
N TYR A 112 -8.21 -7.60 16.47
CA TYR A 112 -7.71 -6.41 17.17
C TYR A 112 -6.31 -6.02 16.68
N ILE A 113 -5.37 -6.99 16.61
CA ILE A 113 -4.00 -6.75 16.14
C ILE A 113 -4.00 -6.24 14.70
N PHE A 114 -4.77 -6.87 13.80
CA PHE A 114 -4.86 -6.42 12.41
C PHE A 114 -5.42 -5.00 12.29
N THR A 115 -6.46 -4.69 13.06
CA THR A 115 -7.08 -3.36 13.05
C THR A 115 -6.12 -2.31 13.60
N PHE A 116 -5.38 -2.64 14.66
CA PHE A 116 -4.37 -1.76 15.26
C PHE A 116 -3.22 -1.46 14.28
N ILE A 117 -2.68 -2.48 13.60
CA ILE A 117 -1.64 -2.31 12.57
C ILE A 117 -2.19 -1.50 11.39
N GLY A 118 -3.42 -1.77 10.97
CA GLY A 118 -4.11 -1.02 9.91
C GLY A 118 -4.23 0.47 10.26
N LEU A 119 -4.64 0.78 11.49
CA LEU A 119 -4.73 2.14 12.00
C LEU A 119 -3.36 2.84 12.03
N LEU A 120 -2.32 2.16 12.54
CA LEU A 120 -0.95 2.70 12.53
C LEU A 120 -0.47 3.00 11.12
N THR A 121 -0.77 2.12 10.17
CA THR A 121 -0.37 2.31 8.76
C THR A 121 -1.13 3.46 8.11
N GLY A 122 -2.43 3.61 8.41
CA GLY A 122 -3.22 4.76 8.00
C GLY A 122 -2.63 6.07 8.53
N LEU A 123 -2.33 6.12 9.82
CA LEU A 123 -1.71 7.29 10.46
C LEU A 123 -0.34 7.62 9.86
N LEU A 124 0.48 6.60 9.57
CA LEU A 124 1.75 6.80 8.85
C LEU A 124 1.52 7.33 7.43
N GLY A 125 0.48 6.85 6.74
CA GLY A 125 0.06 7.40 5.44
C GLY A 125 -0.29 8.89 5.54
N ASP A 126 -1.12 9.26 6.50
CA ASP A 126 -1.51 10.65 6.80
C ASP A 126 -0.29 11.54 7.10
N LEU A 127 0.69 11.04 7.84
CA LEU A 127 1.92 11.78 8.11
C LEU A 127 2.81 11.91 6.85
N MET A 128 2.90 10.84 6.05
CA MET A 128 3.65 10.85 4.79
C MET A 128 3.05 11.81 3.76
N TYR A 129 1.73 12.00 3.77
CA TYR A 129 1.07 13.02 2.94
C TYR A 129 1.61 14.43 3.22
N MET A 130 1.74 14.79 4.49
CA MET A 130 2.26 16.10 4.90
C MET A 130 3.72 16.31 4.45
N VAL A 131 4.54 15.25 4.50
CA VAL A 131 5.96 15.32 4.09
C VAL A 131 6.10 15.45 2.58
N VAL A 132 5.28 14.74 1.80
CA VAL A 132 5.40 14.68 0.33
C VAL A 132 4.80 15.91 -0.35
N ASP A 133 3.70 16.44 0.19
CA ASP A 133 3.12 17.68 -0.30
C ASP A 133 2.79 18.67 0.85
N PRO A 134 3.75 19.54 1.22
CA PRO A 134 3.54 20.58 2.23
C PRO A 134 2.61 21.72 1.77
N ARG A 135 1.92 21.59 0.62
CA ARG A 135 0.81 22.48 0.23
C ARG A 135 -0.55 21.98 0.69
N ILE A 136 -0.64 20.74 1.18
CA ILE A 136 -1.83 20.23 1.86
C ILE A 136 -1.79 20.79 3.30
N ASP A 137 -1.83 22.11 3.43
CA ASP A 137 -2.18 22.74 4.69
C ASP A 137 -3.67 22.49 4.91
N PHE A 138 -3.98 21.85 6.03
CA PHE A 138 -5.35 21.71 6.55
C PHE A 138 -6.01 23.08 6.83
N GLU A 139 -5.29 24.19 6.71
CA GLU A 139 -5.81 25.54 6.93
C GLU A 139 -6.67 26.08 5.78
N ALA A 140 -6.59 25.53 4.56
CA ALA A 140 -7.31 26.09 3.41
C ALA A 140 -8.76 25.58 3.23
N ARG A 141 -9.27 24.73 4.14
CA ARG A 141 -10.65 24.24 4.09
C ARG A 141 -11.31 24.20 5.47
N GLY A 142 -11.74 25.39 5.92
CA GLY A 142 -12.86 25.56 6.86
C GLY A 142 -12.45 25.87 8.29
#